data_AF-A0A951GU34-F1
#
_entry.id   AF-A0A951GU34-F1
#
_cell.length_a   1.000
_cell.length_b   1.000
_cell.length_c   1.000
_cell.angle_alpha   90.00
_cell.angle_beta   90.00
_cell.angle_gamma   90.00
#
_symmetry.space_group_name_H-M   'P 1'
#
loop_
_entity.id
_entity.type
_entity.pdbx_description
1 polymer ?
#
loop_
_entity_poly.entity_id
_entity_poly.type
_entity_poly.pdbx_seq_one_letter_code
_entity_poly.pdbx_strand_id
1 'polypeptide(L)'
;SGAVTAVLDRLERAGYVQRVADPSDRRRVLAELTDRAREVGWELFGPLVELAGPVVERYSDQELQLLTELQRLSREIQERHAELLRARLEPA
;
A
#
# COMPACT_ATOMS: atom_id res chain seq x y z
N SER A 1 9.80 -6.81 -7.94
CA SER A 1 8.90 -6.44 -9.05
C SER A 1 9.44 -5.20 -9.74
N GLY A 2 9.85 -5.28 -11.01
CA GLY A 2 10.35 -4.13 -11.77
C GLY A 2 9.32 -3.00 -11.94
N ALA A 3 8.03 -3.31 -11.79
CA ALA A 3 6.96 -2.32 -11.82
C ALA A 3 7.03 -1.34 -10.65
N VAL A 4 7.34 -1.82 -9.43
CA VAL A 4 7.46 -0.96 -8.24
C VAL A 4 8.67 -0.04 -8.36
N THR A 5 9.82 -0.57 -8.81
CA THR A 5 11.02 0.23 -9.05
C THR A 5 10.75 1.33 -10.09
N ALA A 6 10.08 0.99 -11.20
CA ALA A 6 9.74 1.97 -12.22
C ALA A 6 8.76 3.06 -11.71
N VAL A 7 7.83 2.71 -10.80
CA VAL A 7 6.97 3.70 -10.13
C VAL A 7 7.81 4.61 -9.24
N LEU A 8 8.68 4.05 -8.41
CA LEU A 8 9.55 4.83 -7.52
C LEU A 8 10.46 5.78 -8.29
N ASP A 9 11.04 5.33 -9.41
CA ASP A 9 11.88 6.18 -10.26
C ASP A 9 11.11 7.35 -10.85
N ARG A 10 9.82 7.16 -11.19
CA ARG A 10 8.96 8.25 -11.67
C ARG A 10 8.62 9.22 -10.56
N LEU A 11 8.32 8.72 -9.36
CA LEU A 11 8.01 9.55 -8.19
C LEU A 11 9.23 10.35 -7.73
N GLU A 12 10.42 9.77 -7.77
CA GLU A 12 11.68 10.45 -7.46
C GLU A 12 11.98 11.54 -8.50
N ARG A 13 11.87 11.22 -9.80
CA ARG A 13 12.04 12.23 -10.88
C ARG A 13 11.03 13.38 -10.79
N ALA A 14 9.84 13.12 -10.27
CA ALA A 14 8.81 14.14 -10.04
C ALA A 14 9.01 14.91 -8.73
N GLY A 15 10.03 14.59 -7.93
CA GLY A 15 10.34 15.25 -6.67
C GLY A 15 9.40 14.87 -5.53
N TYR A 16 8.70 13.74 -5.61
CA TYR A 16 7.79 13.28 -4.57
C TYR A 16 8.43 12.28 -3.60
N VAL A 17 9.37 11.48 -4.07
CA VAL A 17 10.11 10.51 -3.26
C VAL A 17 11.60 10.86 -3.28
N GLN A 18 12.29 10.63 -2.18
CA GLN A 18 13.74 10.65 -2.11
C GLN A 18 14.28 9.31 -1.61
N ARG A 19 15.47 8.95 -2.08
CA ARG A 19 16.18 7.75 -1.64
C ARG A 19 17.25 8.11 -0.63
N VAL A 20 17.15 7.58 0.58
CA VAL A 20 18.13 7.78 1.65
C VAL A 20 18.80 6.46 2.00
N ALA A 21 20.07 6.50 2.37
CA ALA A 21 20.77 5.31 2.84
C ALA A 21 20.14 4.85 4.17
N ASP A 22 19.91 3.55 4.32
CA ASP A 22 19.45 3.01 5.59
C ASP A 22 20.56 3.15 6.65
N PRO A 23 20.33 3.87 7.77
CA PRO A 23 21.34 4.05 8.81
C PRO A 23 21.79 2.74 9.47
N SER A 24 20.97 1.68 9.38
CA SER A 24 21.19 0.39 10.01
C SER A 24 21.87 -0.64 9.11
N ASP A 25 21.76 -0.51 7.78
CA ASP A 25 22.44 -1.38 6.81
C ASP A 25 22.75 -0.60 5.52
N ARG A 26 24.03 -0.33 5.26
CA ARG A 26 24.50 0.43 4.08
C ARG A 26 24.18 -0.23 2.73
N ARG A 27 23.74 -1.49 2.72
CA ARG A 27 23.30 -2.19 1.50
C ARG A 27 21.82 -1.93 1.18
N ARG A 28 21.11 -1.20 2.04
CA ARG A 28 19.69 -0.87 1.87
C ARG A 28 19.51 0.62 1.59
N VAL A 29 18.45 0.91 0.85
CA VAL A 29 17.99 2.27 0.54
C VAL A 29 16.53 2.35 0.96
N LEU A 30 16.19 3.39 1.70
CA LEU A 30 14.83 3.71 2.10
C LEU A 30 14.26 4.74 1.12
N ALA A 31 13.01 4.54 0.74
CA ALA A 31 12.25 5.53 -0.03
C ALA A 31 11.41 6.36 0.94
N GLU A 32 11.63 7.66 0.98
CA GLU A 32 10.92 8.58 1.85
C GLU A 32 10.08 9.55 1.02
N LEU A 33 8.91 9.92 1.54
CA LEU A 33 8.14 11.03 0.98
C LEU A 33 8.90 12.33 1.24
N THR A 34 8.95 13.18 0.23
CA THR A 34 9.35 14.59 0.37
C THR A 34 8.20 15.38 1.00
N ASP A 35 8.50 16.59 1.47
CA ASP A 35 7.46 17.47 2.03
C ASP A 35 6.42 17.86 0.99
N ARG A 36 6.86 18.10 -0.26
CA ARG A 36 5.97 18.29 -1.41
C ARG A 36 4.99 17.13 -1.59
N ALA A 37 5.45 15.88 -1.43
CA ALA A 37 4.57 14.73 -1.53
C ALA A 37 3.60 14.60 -0.36
N ARG A 38 4.00 15.00 0.85
CA ARG A 38 3.09 15.08 1.99
C ARG A 38 1.98 16.10 1.75
N GLU A 39 2.34 17.29 1.27
CA GLU A 39 1.40 18.36 0.92
C GLU A 39 0.40 17.89 -0.15
N VAL A 40 0.89 17.44 -1.31
CA VAL A 40 0.03 16.95 -2.40
C VAL A 40 -0.79 15.73 -1.96
N GLY A 41 -0.20 14.83 -1.18
CA GLY A 41 -0.91 13.68 -0.61
C GLY A 41 -2.09 14.11 0.26
N TRP A 42 -1.90 15.13 1.10
CA TRP A 42 -2.97 15.68 1.92
C TRP A 42 -4.01 16.46 1.10
N GLU A 43 -3.61 17.23 0.10
CA GLU A 43 -4.56 17.91 -0.80
C GLU A 43 -5.50 16.92 -1.52
N LEU A 44 -4.97 15.77 -1.93
CA LEU A 44 -5.74 14.76 -2.67
C LEU A 44 -6.57 13.85 -1.76
N PHE A 45 -6.00 13.43 -0.61
CA PHE A 45 -6.61 12.40 0.24
C PHE A 45 -7.10 12.90 1.60
N GLY A 46 -6.66 14.07 2.05
CA GLY A 46 -7.08 14.67 3.31
C GLY A 46 -8.61 14.78 3.45
N PRO A 47 -9.34 15.32 2.46
CA PRO A 47 -10.80 15.36 2.51
C PRO A 47 -11.45 13.98 2.62
N LEU A 48 -10.87 12.96 1.96
CA LEU A 48 -11.35 11.58 2.08
C LEU A 48 -11.10 11.03 3.49
N VAL A 49 -9.93 11.30 4.08
CA VAL A 49 -9.58 10.90 5.45
C VAL A 49 -10.54 11.55 6.45
N GLU A 50 -10.85 12.83 6.30
CA GLU A 50 -11.80 13.54 7.16
C GLU A 50 -13.22 12.98 7.06
N LEU A 51 -13.66 12.60 5.86
CA LEU A 51 -14.96 11.95 5.66
C LEU A 51 -15.00 10.51 6.20
N ALA A 52 -13.89 9.77 6.08
CA ALA A 52 -13.81 8.38 6.48
C ALA A 52 -13.56 8.21 7.99
N GLY A 53 -12.89 9.16 8.64
CA GLY A 53 -12.54 9.11 10.07
C GLY A 53 -13.74 8.78 10.96
N PRO A 54 -14.83 9.57 10.91
CA PRO A 54 -16.03 9.31 11.72
C PRO A 54 -16.69 7.96 11.43
N VAL A 55 -16.52 7.41 10.22
CA VAL A 55 -17.04 6.08 9.89
C VAL A 55 -16.26 5.00 10.63
N VAL A 56 -14.93 5.12 10.66
CA VAL A 56 -14.02 4.18 11.34
C VAL A 56 -14.15 4.29 12.86
N GLU A 57 -14.31 5.50 13.40
CA GLU A 57 -14.48 5.76 14.84
C GLU A 57 -15.73 5.13 15.47
N ARG A 58 -16.70 4.70 14.65
CA ARG A 58 -17.88 3.95 15.13
C ARG A 58 -17.56 2.54 15.62
N TYR A 59 -16.36 2.03 15.31
CA TYR A 59 -15.95 0.67 15.63
C TYR A 59 -14.86 0.70 16.71
N SER A 60 -14.94 -0.24 17.64
CA SER A 60 -13.87 -0.50 18.59
C SER A 60 -12.63 -1.08 17.90
N ASP A 61 -11.47 -0.95 18.55
CA ASP A 61 -10.22 -1.57 18.06
C ASP A 61 -10.36 -3.07 17.81
N GLN A 62 -11.15 -3.78 18.64
CA GLN A 62 -11.41 -5.22 18.47
C GLN A 62 -12.23 -5.50 17.20
N GLU A 63 -13.23 -4.68 16.90
CA GLU A 63 -14.02 -4.81 15.68
C GLU A 63 -13.19 -4.47 14.43
N LEU A 64 -12.36 -3.43 14.49
CA LEU A 64 -11.44 -3.09 13.40
C LEU A 64 -10.40 -4.19 13.17
N GLN A 65 -9.89 -4.81 14.23
CA GLN A 65 -9.04 -6.00 14.14
C GLN A 65 -9.76 -7.15 13.44
N LEU A 66 -11.00 -7.46 13.85
CA LEU A 66 -11.80 -8.50 13.21
C LEU A 66 -12.05 -8.22 11.72
N LEU A 67 -12.41 -6.99 11.36
CA LEU A 67 -12.60 -6.59 9.96
C LEU A 67 -11.31 -6.73 9.15
N THR A 68 -10.18 -6.36 9.73
CA THR A 68 -8.86 -6.51 9.10
C THR A 68 -8.52 -7.99 8.88
N GLU A 69 -8.77 -8.85 9.87
CA GLU A 69 -8.56 -10.29 9.74
C GLU A 69 -9.47 -10.91 8.67
N LEU A 70 -10.75 -10.52 8.64
CA LEU A 70 -11.68 -10.97 7.60
C LEU A 70 -11.20 -10.57 6.20
N GLN A 71 -10.70 -9.35 6.03
CA GLN A 71 -10.14 -8.89 4.75
C GLN A 71 -8.89 -9.68 4.35
N ARG A 72 -8.01 -10.01 5.31
CA ARG A 72 -6.82 -10.86 5.07
C ARG A 72 -7.22 -12.25 4.59
N LEU A 73 -8.13 -12.90 5.30
CA LEU A 73 -8.64 -14.23 4.93
C LEU A 73 -9.34 -14.19 3.57
N SER A 74 -10.10 -13.13 3.28
CA SER A 74 -10.75 -12.96 1.98
C SER A 74 -9.74 -12.85 0.84
N ARG A 75 -8.65 -12.09 1.03
CA ARG A 75 -7.56 -12.00 0.06
C ARG A 75 -6.92 -13.38 -0.20
N GLU A 76 -6.62 -14.14 0.85
CA GLU A 76 -6.03 -15.48 0.71
C GLU A 76 -6.93 -16.43 -0.08
N ILE A 77 -8.25 -16.38 0.17
CA ILE A 77 -9.22 -17.17 -0.60
C ILE A 77 -9.21 -16.75 -2.07
N GLN A 78 -9.20 -15.44 -2.36
CA GLN A 78 -9.17 -14.91 -3.72
C GLN A 78 -7.88 -15.31 -4.45
N GLU A 79 -6.73 -15.25 -3.78
CA GLU A 79 -5.44 -15.66 -4.34
C GLU A 79 -5.43 -17.15 -4.70
N ARG A 80 -5.85 -18.02 -3.77
CA ARG A 80 -5.97 -19.47 -4.02
C ARG A 80 -6.95 -19.77 -5.16
N HIS A 81 -8.07 -19.06 -5.24
CA HIS A 81 -9.01 -19.24 -6.33
C HIS A 81 -8.41 -18.81 -7.68
N ALA A 82 -7.67 -17.69 -7.71
CA ALA A 82 -6.97 -17.26 -8.91
C ALA A 82 -5.93 -18.29 -9.39
N GLU A 83 -5.21 -18.95 -8.47
CA GLU A 83 -4.30 -20.05 -8.79
C GLU A 83 -5.03 -21.24 -9.42
N LEU A 84 -6.15 -21.66 -8.84
CA LEU A 84 -6.98 -22.74 -9.38
C LEU A 84 -7.48 -22.42 -10.80
N LEU A 85 -7.92 -21.18 -11.05
CA LEU A 85 -8.36 -20.76 -12.38
C LEU A 85 -7.22 -20.76 -13.39
N ARG A 86 -6.02 -20.29 -13.01
CA ARG A 86 -4.84 -20.33 -13.90
C ARG A 86 -4.47 -21.77 -14.25
N ALA A 87 -4.43 -22.66 -13.27
CA ALA A 87 -4.13 -24.08 -13.49
C ALA A 87 -5.15 -24.77 -14.41
N ARG A 88 -6.41 -24.32 -14.40
CA ARG A 88 -7.45 -24.82 -15.31
C ARG A 88 -7.29 -24.32 -16.74
N LEU A 89 -6.80 -23.08 -16.93
CA LEU A 89 -6.70 -22.43 -18.25
C LEU A 89 -5.42 -22.79 -19.01
N GLU A 90 -4.37 -23.22 -18.29
CA GLU A 90 -3.13 -23.76 -18.87
C GLU A 90 -2.99 -25.26 -18.53
N PRO A 91 -3.88 -26.15 -19.01
CA PRO A 91 -3.68 -27.58 -18.84
C PRO A 91 -2.47 -28.01 -19.69
N ALA A 92 -1.59 -28.80 -19.08
CA ALA A 92 -0.38 -29.35 -19.71
C ALA A 92 -0.63 -30.07 -21.04
#